data_AF-A0A3C0UGY4-F1
#
_entry.id   AF-A0A3C0UGY4-F1
#
_cell.length_a   1.000
_cell.length_b   1.000
_cell.length_c   1.000
_cell.angle_alpha   90.00
_cell.angle_beta   90.00
_cell.angle_gamma   90.00
#
_symmetry.space_group_name_H-M   'P 1'
#
loop_
_entity.id
_entity.type
_entity.pdbx_description
1 polymer ?
#
loop_
_entity_poly.entity_id
_entity_poly.type
_entity_poly.pdbx_seq_one_letter_code
_entity_poly.pdbx_strand_id
1 'polypeptide(L)'
;MKKNTVKWLYEQLPDLVNKGVISSDAADRIRDYYGPEIQEEKKNYMTIFGVIGIILVGLGIILIMAHNWEQLNRFSRMGIAVAMLIAAQISAVAVWCFKRDKRSWKEGAAVFWMLMVGASMALVSQTYHLSDDTGAFLLAWMLLSLPILYLLQSTIVAASYLIGIGGWVANGSVPIIGKHLIWLLFGAVFPYCRQLLLAEQSV
;
A
#
# COMPACT_ATOMS: atom_id res chain seq x y z
N MET A 1 18.55 22.64 -12.12
CA MET A 1 20.01 22.50 -11.90
C MET A 1 20.37 21.03 -11.94
N LYS A 2 21.48 20.63 -12.59
CA LYS A 2 21.85 19.21 -12.74
C LYS A 2 22.28 18.64 -11.39
N LYS A 3 21.54 17.65 -10.87
CA LYS A 3 21.78 16.96 -9.59
C LYS A 3 23.26 16.53 -9.40
N ASN A 4 23.88 16.09 -10.49
CA ASN A 4 25.28 15.64 -10.51
C ASN A 4 26.29 16.76 -10.20
N THR A 5 25.95 18.02 -10.52
CA THR A 5 26.84 19.17 -10.28
C THR A 5 26.91 19.55 -8.80
N VAL A 6 25.78 19.44 -8.09
CA VAL A 6 25.72 19.71 -6.64
C VAL A 6 26.49 18.65 -5.87
N LYS A 7 26.36 17.37 -6.26
CA LYS A 7 27.13 16.28 -5.68
C LYS A 7 28.64 16.47 -5.86
N TRP A 8 29.08 16.78 -7.08
CA TRP A 8 30.49 17.08 -7.36
C TRP A 8 31.01 18.25 -6.50
N LEU A 9 30.21 19.31 -6.33
CA LEU A 9 30.57 20.46 -5.49
C LEU A 9 30.74 20.06 -4.01
N TYR A 10 29.87 19.18 -3.51
CA TYR A 10 29.93 18.68 -2.13
C TYR A 10 31.14 17.78 -1.87
N GLU A 11 31.59 17.02 -2.87
CA GLU A 11 32.84 16.24 -2.80
C GLU A 11 34.09 17.13 -2.78
N GLN A 12 34.04 18.32 -3.40
CA GLN A 12 35.18 19.26 -3.49
C GLN A 12 35.29 20.21 -2.28
N LEU A 13 34.19 20.45 -1.57
CA LEU A 13 34.14 21.34 -0.41
C LEU A 13 35.22 21.05 0.66
N PRO A 14 35.47 19.78 1.07
CA PRO A 14 36.52 19.45 2.05
C PRO A 14 37.93 19.83 1.58
N ASP A 15 38.24 19.62 0.30
CA ASP A 15 39.53 19.95 -0.29
C ASP A 15 39.74 21.46 -0.38
N LEU A 16 38.69 22.21 -0.67
CA LEU A 16 38.73 23.68 -0.72
C LEU A 16 38.92 24.30 0.67
N VAL A 17 38.36 23.70 1.71
CA VAL A 17 38.61 24.09 3.12
C VAL A 17 40.03 23.75 3.53
N ASN A 18 40.51 22.53 3.23
CA ASN A 18 41.88 22.10 3.56
C ASN A 18 42.95 22.94 2.85
N LYS A 19 42.68 23.39 1.62
CA LYS A 19 43.57 24.29 0.87
C LYS A 19 43.44 25.77 1.30
N GLY A 20 42.56 26.08 2.25
CA GLY A 20 42.34 27.44 2.74
C GLY A 20 41.69 28.38 1.73
N VAL A 21 41.13 27.85 0.64
CA VAL A 21 40.44 28.65 -0.40
C VAL A 21 39.13 29.21 0.15
N ILE A 22 38.47 28.47 1.05
CA ILE A 22 37.24 28.86 1.72
C ILE A 22 37.32 28.50 3.21
N SER A 23 36.58 29.22 4.07
CA SER A 23 36.44 28.89 5.48
C SER A 23 35.41 27.78 5.71
N SER A 24 35.48 27.10 6.86
CA SER A 24 34.46 26.13 7.28
C SER A 24 33.05 26.74 7.32
N ASP A 25 32.91 27.97 7.82
CA ASP A 25 31.62 28.70 7.79
C ASP A 25 31.11 28.93 6.37
N ALA A 26 32.00 29.22 5.41
CA ALA A 26 31.60 29.39 4.02
C ALA A 26 31.12 28.07 3.40
N ALA A 27 31.75 26.95 3.77
CA ALA A 27 31.34 25.63 3.32
C ALA A 27 29.94 25.24 3.82
N ASP A 28 29.61 25.54 5.07
CA ASP A 28 28.30 25.24 5.65
C ASP A 28 27.19 26.11 5.04
N ARG A 29 27.45 27.40 4.77
CA ARG A 29 26.51 28.26 4.04
C ARG A 29 26.23 27.78 2.61
N ILE A 30 27.22 27.17 1.94
CA ILE A 30 27.04 26.59 0.61
C ILE A 30 26.13 25.36 0.69
N ARG A 31 26.28 24.51 1.72
CA ARG A 31 25.39 23.37 1.94
C ARG A 31 23.96 23.80 2.25
N ASP A 32 23.78 24.82 3.07
CA ASP A 32 22.46 25.38 3.37
C ASP A 32 21.79 25.99 2.13
N TYR A 33 22.55 26.66 1.27
CA TYR A 33 22.02 27.26 0.05
C TYR A 33 21.59 26.23 -1.01
N TYR A 34 22.38 25.15 -1.18
CA TYR A 34 22.08 24.11 -2.17
C TYR A 34 21.18 22.98 -1.61
N GLY A 35 20.96 22.93 -0.30
CA GLY A 35 20.11 21.97 0.38
C GLY A 35 20.76 20.59 0.58
N PRO A 36 20.03 19.63 1.20
CA PRO A 36 20.55 18.29 1.43
C PRO A 36 20.99 17.62 0.13
N GLU A 37 22.05 16.80 0.22
CA GLU A 37 22.56 16.05 -0.92
C GLU A 37 21.41 15.28 -1.58
N ILE A 38 21.17 15.54 -2.86
CA ILE A 38 20.16 14.82 -3.63
C ILE A 38 20.71 13.41 -3.81
N GLN A 39 20.44 12.54 -2.84
CA GLN A 39 20.77 11.13 -2.92
C GLN A 39 20.12 10.60 -4.20
N GLU A 40 20.93 10.01 -5.08
CA GLU A 40 20.37 9.19 -6.14
C GLU A 40 19.54 8.10 -5.46
N GLU A 41 18.26 7.99 -5.84
CA GLU A 41 17.49 6.80 -5.56
C GLU A 41 18.26 5.63 -6.17
N LYS A 42 19.06 4.92 -5.35
CA LYS A 42 19.71 3.69 -5.78
C LYS A 42 18.59 2.80 -6.31
N LYS A 43 18.61 2.55 -7.62
CA LYS A 43 17.70 1.59 -8.26
C LYS A 43 17.87 0.26 -7.54
N ASN A 44 16.95 -0.04 -6.63
CA ASN A 44 17.07 -1.19 -5.76
C ASN A 44 16.62 -2.42 -6.55
N TYR A 45 17.53 -2.99 -7.33
CA TYR A 45 17.27 -4.22 -8.11
C TYR A 45 16.71 -5.33 -7.21
N MET A 46 17.09 -5.36 -5.92
CA MET A 46 16.54 -6.28 -4.94
C MET A 46 15.02 -6.13 -4.78
N THR A 47 14.50 -4.90 -4.80
CA THR A 47 13.06 -4.66 -4.76
C THR A 47 12.37 -5.17 -6.03
N ILE A 48 12.97 -4.97 -7.20
CA ILE A 48 12.42 -5.47 -8.48
C ILE A 48 12.36 -7.00 -8.48
N PHE A 49 13.46 -7.67 -8.13
CA PHE A 49 13.49 -9.13 -8.01
C PHE A 49 12.53 -9.64 -6.94
N GLY A 50 12.38 -8.92 -5.82
CA GLY A 50 11.40 -9.22 -4.78
C GLY A 50 9.96 -9.17 -5.31
N VAL A 51 9.60 -8.11 -6.04
CA VAL A 51 8.26 -7.97 -6.65
C VAL A 51 7.99 -9.09 -7.66
N ILE A 52 8.96 -9.36 -8.55
CA ILE A 52 8.84 -10.46 -9.53
C ILE A 52 8.67 -11.81 -8.82
N GLY A 53 9.44 -12.06 -7.76
CA GLY A 53 9.34 -13.28 -6.96
C GLY A 53 7.97 -13.45 -6.31
N ILE A 54 7.42 -12.37 -5.72
CA ILE A 54 6.06 -12.39 -5.13
C ILE A 54 5.00 -12.71 -6.20
N ILE A 55 5.11 -12.08 -7.38
CA ILE A 55 4.19 -12.33 -8.49
C ILE A 55 4.26 -13.79 -8.95
N LEU A 56 5.46 -14.33 -9.13
CA LEU A 56 5.68 -15.73 -9.52
C LEU A 56 5.11 -16.72 -8.49
N VAL A 57 5.34 -16.49 -7.20
CA VAL A 57 4.78 -17.32 -6.13
C VAL A 57 3.26 -17.26 -6.14
N GLY A 58 2.67 -16.06 -6.25
CA GLY A 58 1.22 -15.88 -6.35
C GLY A 58 0.63 -16.61 -7.55
N LEU A 59 1.24 -16.48 -8.72
CA LEU A 59 0.84 -17.19 -9.94
C LEU A 59 0.96 -18.71 -9.78
N GLY A 60 2.03 -19.20 -9.17
CA GLY A 60 2.22 -20.62 -8.90
C GLY A 60 1.11 -21.20 -8.02
N ILE A 61 0.72 -20.48 -6.95
CA ILE A 61 -0.41 -20.87 -6.09
C ILE A 61 -1.71 -20.92 -6.90
N ILE A 62 -1.98 -19.90 -7.72
CA ILE A 62 -3.17 -19.85 -8.57
C ILE A 62 -3.19 -21.03 -9.55
N LEU A 63 -2.07 -21.35 -10.19
CA LEU A 63 -1.96 -22.47 -11.13
C LEU A 63 -2.20 -23.82 -10.46
N ILE A 64 -1.62 -24.05 -9.28
CA ILE A 64 -1.86 -25.27 -8.50
C ILE A 64 -3.34 -25.37 -8.15
N MET A 65 -3.95 -24.28 -7.71
CA MET A 65 -5.37 -24.25 -7.34
C MET A 65 -6.28 -24.48 -8.56
N ALA A 66 -5.94 -23.90 -9.72
CA ALA A 66 -6.66 -24.09 -10.97
C ALA A 66 -6.56 -25.54 -11.47
N HIS A 67 -5.37 -26.14 -11.42
CA HIS A 67 -5.17 -27.53 -11.83
C HIS A 67 -5.92 -28.51 -10.91
N ASN A 68 -5.97 -28.23 -9.61
CA ASN A 68 -6.66 -29.07 -8.63
C ASN A 68 -8.14 -28.70 -8.44
N TRP A 69 -8.69 -27.77 -9.23
CA TRP A 69 -10.01 -27.18 -8.97
C TRP A 69 -11.12 -28.23 -8.85
N GLU A 70 -11.21 -29.16 -9.79
CA GLU A 70 -12.22 -30.24 -9.79
C GLU A 70 -12.10 -31.19 -8.59
N GLN A 71 -10.89 -31.40 -8.07
CA GLN A 71 -10.63 -32.26 -6.91
C GLN A 71 -10.90 -31.55 -5.59
N LEU A 72 -10.83 -30.21 -5.57
CA LEU A 72 -11.10 -29.40 -4.39
C LEU A 72 -12.60 -29.31 -4.11
N ASN A 73 -13.04 -30.10 -3.15
CA ASN A 73 -14.34 -29.96 -2.49
C ASN A 73 -14.56 -28.52 -1.96
N ARG A 74 -15.83 -28.07 -1.93
CA ARG A 74 -16.27 -26.78 -1.36
C ARG A 74 -15.66 -26.45 0.01
N PHE A 75 -15.54 -27.42 0.91
CA PHE A 75 -14.93 -27.25 2.23
C PHE A 75 -13.45 -26.89 2.14
N SER A 76 -12.68 -27.51 1.24
CA SER A 76 -11.27 -27.18 1.04
C SER A 76 -11.10 -25.77 0.48
N ARG A 77 -11.96 -25.38 -0.48
CA ARG A 77 -11.95 -24.01 -1.04
C ARG A 77 -12.30 -22.97 0.03
N MET A 78 -13.27 -23.26 0.88
CA MET A 78 -13.61 -22.42 2.03
C MET A 78 -12.45 -22.36 3.04
N GLY A 79 -11.80 -23.48 3.33
CA GLY A 79 -10.62 -23.54 4.18
C GLY A 79 -9.49 -22.66 3.67
N ILE A 80 -9.25 -22.66 2.35
CA ILE A 80 -8.28 -21.77 1.70
C ILE A 80 -8.70 -20.29 1.85
N ALA A 81 -9.97 -19.96 1.59
CA ALA A 81 -10.48 -18.60 1.75
C ALA A 81 -10.28 -18.09 3.20
N VAL A 82 -10.60 -18.92 4.19
CA VAL A 82 -10.39 -18.60 5.61
C VAL A 82 -8.90 -18.50 5.94
N ALA A 83 -8.05 -19.37 5.39
CA ALA A 83 -6.60 -19.33 5.60
C ALA A 83 -5.99 -18.02 5.06
N MET A 84 -6.44 -17.54 3.89
CA MET A 84 -6.03 -16.23 3.35
C MET A 84 -6.37 -15.10 4.32
N LEU A 85 -7.57 -15.12 4.91
CA LEU A 85 -7.99 -14.12 5.90
C LEU A 85 -7.16 -14.20 7.18
N ILE A 86 -6.93 -15.40 7.71
CA ILE A 86 -6.10 -15.60 8.91
C ILE A 86 -4.67 -15.10 8.66
N ALA A 87 -4.08 -15.41 7.50
CA ALA A 87 -2.74 -14.94 7.13
C ALA A 87 -2.69 -13.40 7.11
N ALA A 88 -3.71 -12.74 6.55
CA ALA A 88 -3.84 -11.29 6.57
C ALA A 88 -3.88 -10.73 8.00
N GLN A 89 -4.73 -11.28 8.87
CA GLN A 89 -4.82 -10.86 10.28
C GLN A 89 -3.46 -10.99 10.99
N ILE A 90 -2.81 -12.15 10.87
CA ILE A 90 -1.53 -12.43 11.52
C ILE A 90 -0.48 -11.42 11.04
N SER A 91 -0.42 -11.12 9.74
CA SER A 91 0.55 -10.17 9.18
C SER A 91 0.40 -8.77 9.78
N ALA A 92 -0.83 -8.29 9.95
CA ALA A 92 -1.08 -6.97 10.50
C ALA A 92 -0.87 -6.91 12.01
N VAL A 93 -1.25 -7.95 12.75
CA VAL A 93 -0.91 -8.06 14.18
C VAL A 93 0.60 -8.09 14.38
N ALA A 94 1.33 -8.84 13.55
CA ALA A 94 2.79 -8.88 13.61
C ALA A 94 3.42 -7.50 13.33
N VAL A 95 2.93 -6.76 12.34
CA VAL A 95 3.42 -5.40 12.07
C VAL A 95 3.08 -4.45 13.21
N TRP A 96 1.87 -4.54 13.78
CA TRP A 96 1.47 -3.72 14.92
C TRP A 96 2.37 -3.98 16.14
N CYS A 97 2.62 -5.25 16.49
CA CYS A 97 3.42 -5.61 17.66
C CYS A 97 4.92 -5.34 17.49
N PHE A 98 5.50 -5.63 16.32
CA PHE A 98 6.96 -5.68 16.16
C PHE A 98 7.57 -4.58 15.28
N LYS A 99 6.78 -3.87 14.46
CA LYS A 99 7.29 -2.95 13.43
C LYS A 99 6.47 -1.66 13.30
N ARG A 100 5.85 -1.20 14.40
CA ARG A 100 4.93 -0.05 14.42
C ARG A 100 5.51 1.25 13.83
N ASP A 101 6.82 1.46 14.00
CA ASP A 101 7.51 2.68 13.55
C ASP A 101 7.92 2.65 12.08
N LYS A 102 7.88 1.48 11.42
CA LYS A 102 8.32 1.37 10.02
C LYS A 102 7.14 1.51 9.06
N ARG A 103 7.01 2.70 8.44
CA ARG A 103 5.94 3.01 7.47
C ARG A 103 5.83 1.98 6.34
N SER A 104 6.94 1.53 5.76
CA SER A 104 6.93 0.54 4.67
C SER A 104 6.32 -0.81 5.06
N TRP A 105 6.47 -1.25 6.31
CA TRP A 105 5.88 -2.51 6.79
C TRP A 105 4.37 -2.38 7.01
N LYS A 106 3.91 -1.21 7.50
CA LYS A 106 2.48 -0.90 7.64
C LYS A 106 1.78 -0.87 6.29
N GLU A 107 2.37 -0.20 5.30
CA GLU A 107 1.87 -0.16 3.92
C GLU A 107 1.77 -1.57 3.33
N GLY A 108 2.85 -2.37 3.43
CA GLY A 108 2.87 -3.73 2.88
C GLY A 108 1.82 -4.65 3.51
N ALA A 109 1.68 -4.65 4.84
CA ALA A 109 0.68 -5.45 5.53
C ALA A 109 -0.76 -5.01 5.22
N ALA A 110 -1.00 -3.69 5.10
CA ALA A 110 -2.33 -3.17 4.78
C ALA A 110 -2.76 -3.57 3.35
N VAL A 111 -1.86 -3.43 2.37
CA VAL A 111 -2.11 -3.85 0.99
C VAL A 111 -2.32 -5.36 0.91
N PHE A 112 -1.47 -6.15 1.58
CA PHE A 112 -1.61 -7.60 1.62
C PHE A 112 -2.97 -8.02 2.18
N TRP A 113 -3.42 -7.40 3.28
CA TRP A 113 -4.73 -7.68 3.85
C TRP A 113 -5.86 -7.35 2.87
N MET A 114 -5.86 -6.13 2.29
CA MET A 114 -6.89 -5.72 1.32
C MET A 114 -7.00 -6.72 0.16
N LEU A 115 -5.86 -7.20 -0.36
CA LEU A 115 -5.83 -8.21 -1.43
C LEU A 115 -6.34 -9.58 -0.98
N MET A 116 -5.95 -10.06 0.21
CA MET A 116 -6.42 -11.35 0.74
C MET A 116 -7.92 -11.36 0.99
N VAL A 117 -8.50 -10.24 1.45
CA VAL A 117 -9.95 -10.09 1.57
C VAL A 117 -10.62 -10.22 0.21
N GLY A 118 -10.17 -9.46 -0.79
CA GLY A 118 -10.73 -9.54 -2.15
C GLY A 118 -10.59 -10.94 -2.77
N ALA A 119 -9.43 -11.58 -2.63
CA ALA A 119 -9.18 -12.93 -3.10
C ALA A 119 -10.08 -13.97 -2.42
N SER A 120 -10.26 -13.88 -1.10
CA SER A 120 -11.15 -14.77 -0.35
C SER A 120 -12.60 -14.62 -0.79
N MET A 121 -13.08 -13.38 -0.99
CA MET A 121 -14.42 -13.10 -1.49
C MET A 121 -14.61 -13.65 -2.90
N ALA A 122 -13.63 -13.45 -3.80
CA ALA A 122 -13.69 -13.98 -5.17
C ALA A 122 -13.72 -15.51 -5.19
N LEU A 123 -12.92 -16.16 -4.34
CA LEU A 123 -12.88 -17.61 -4.21
C LEU A 123 -14.21 -18.18 -3.71
N VAL A 124 -14.85 -17.51 -2.73
CA VAL A 124 -16.18 -17.87 -2.24
C VAL A 124 -17.24 -17.66 -3.33
N SER A 125 -17.19 -16.52 -4.04
CA SER A 125 -18.12 -16.20 -5.13
C SER A 125 -18.09 -17.26 -6.23
N GLN A 126 -16.89 -17.66 -6.67
CA GLN A 126 -16.72 -18.72 -7.66
C GLN A 126 -17.13 -20.10 -7.12
N THR A 127 -16.88 -20.40 -5.85
CA THR A 127 -17.23 -21.71 -5.25
C THR A 127 -18.75 -21.91 -5.15
N TYR A 128 -19.49 -20.86 -4.84
CA TYR A 128 -20.94 -20.91 -4.66
C TYR A 128 -21.75 -20.38 -5.86
N HIS A 129 -21.08 -20.00 -6.95
CA HIS A 129 -21.71 -19.39 -8.13
C HIS A 129 -22.66 -18.25 -7.74
N LEU A 130 -22.22 -17.39 -6.82
CA LEU A 130 -22.98 -16.20 -6.45
C LEU A 130 -23.14 -15.32 -7.71
N SER A 131 -24.30 -14.71 -7.88
CA SER A 131 -24.59 -13.84 -9.04
C SER A 131 -23.54 -12.74 -9.18
N ASP A 132 -23.20 -12.38 -10.43
CA ASP A 132 -22.19 -11.38 -10.82
C ASP A 132 -22.59 -9.92 -10.49
N ASP A 133 -23.11 -9.66 -9.29
CA ASP A 133 -23.30 -8.30 -8.79
C ASP A 133 -21.95 -7.71 -8.40
N THR A 134 -21.28 -7.17 -9.42
CA THR A 134 -19.98 -6.49 -9.29
C THR A 134 -20.09 -5.29 -8.34
N GLY A 135 -21.25 -4.64 -8.27
CA GLY A 135 -21.52 -3.53 -7.36
C GLY A 135 -21.50 -4.00 -5.90
N ALA A 136 -22.28 -5.01 -5.56
CA ALA A 136 -22.29 -5.59 -4.22
C ALA A 136 -20.91 -6.13 -3.80
N PHE A 137 -20.19 -6.77 -4.72
CA PHE A 137 -18.82 -7.23 -4.48
C PHE A 137 -17.88 -6.08 -4.13
N LEU A 138 -17.84 -5.03 -4.96
CA LEU A 138 -16.98 -3.87 -4.73
C LEU A 138 -17.32 -3.17 -3.41
N LEU A 139 -18.60 -2.96 -3.11
CA LEU A 139 -19.02 -2.32 -1.87
C LEU A 139 -18.58 -3.13 -0.65
N ALA A 140 -18.84 -4.43 -0.64
CA ALA A 140 -18.46 -5.30 0.47
C ALA A 140 -16.93 -5.32 0.65
N TRP A 141 -16.17 -5.37 -0.44
CA TRP A 141 -14.71 -5.34 -0.39
C TRP A 141 -14.19 -4.02 0.19
N MET A 142 -14.74 -2.88 -0.23
CA MET A 142 -14.36 -1.58 0.32
C MET A 142 -14.72 -1.48 1.80
N LEU A 143 -15.94 -1.88 2.19
CA LEU A 143 -16.39 -1.83 3.58
C LEU A 143 -15.50 -2.67 4.51
N LEU A 144 -15.08 -3.86 4.07
CA LEU A 144 -14.16 -4.72 4.82
C LEU A 144 -12.72 -4.19 4.85
N SER A 145 -12.36 -3.30 3.93
CA SER A 145 -11.06 -2.62 3.88
C SER A 145 -11.01 -1.36 4.76
N LEU A 146 -12.16 -0.92 5.29
CA LEU A 146 -12.26 0.30 6.09
C LEU A 146 -11.52 0.16 7.44
N PRO A 147 -11.69 -0.91 8.24
CA PRO A 147 -10.98 -1.05 9.52
C PRO A 147 -9.46 -1.00 9.37
N ILE A 148 -8.92 -1.60 8.31
CA ILE A 148 -7.47 -1.68 8.11
C ILE A 148 -6.86 -0.33 7.72
N LEU A 149 -7.62 0.52 7.03
CA LEU A 149 -7.24 1.89 6.69
C LEU A 149 -6.92 2.70 7.94
N TYR A 150 -7.74 2.56 8.99
CA TYR A 150 -7.53 3.21 10.28
C TYR A 150 -6.44 2.55 11.11
N LEU A 151 -6.35 1.22 11.07
CA LEU A 151 -5.43 0.47 11.93
C LEU A 151 -3.96 0.65 11.52
N LEU A 152 -3.68 0.56 10.21
CA LEU A 152 -2.33 0.60 9.67
C LEU A 152 -1.96 1.95 9.05
N GLN A 153 -2.93 2.85 8.86
CA GLN A 153 -2.71 4.19 8.32
C GLN A 153 -1.92 4.16 6.99
N SER A 154 -2.37 3.31 6.06
CA SER A 154 -1.73 3.12 4.75
C SER A 154 -2.29 4.08 3.71
N THR A 155 -1.42 4.86 3.07
CA THR A 155 -1.80 5.78 1.97
C THR A 155 -2.21 4.99 0.73
N ILE A 156 -1.56 3.85 0.45
CA ILE A 156 -1.89 3.03 -0.72
C ILE A 156 -3.30 2.45 -0.59
N VAL A 157 -3.64 1.87 0.57
CA VAL A 157 -4.99 1.32 0.81
C VAL A 157 -6.04 2.43 0.76
N ALA A 158 -5.74 3.63 1.26
CA ALA A 158 -6.66 4.77 1.13
C ALA A 158 -6.93 5.18 -0.31
N ALA A 159 -5.89 5.24 -1.15
CA ALA A 159 -6.05 5.53 -2.57
C ALA A 159 -6.85 4.41 -3.28
N SER A 160 -6.51 3.14 -3.03
CA SER A 160 -7.23 2.00 -3.58
C SER A 160 -8.70 1.96 -3.14
N TYR A 161 -8.99 2.32 -1.89
CA TYR A 161 -10.34 2.42 -1.36
C TYR A 161 -11.17 3.50 -2.07
N LEU A 162 -10.60 4.70 -2.27
CA LEU A 162 -11.26 5.78 -3.00
C LEU A 162 -11.52 5.40 -4.47
N ILE A 163 -10.55 4.76 -5.13
CA ILE A 163 -10.71 4.25 -6.50
C ILE A 163 -11.81 3.19 -6.54
N GLY A 164 -11.85 2.27 -5.57
CA GLY A 164 -12.87 1.23 -5.47
C GLY A 164 -14.28 1.79 -5.27
N ILE A 165 -14.43 2.81 -4.41
CA ILE A 165 -15.70 3.54 -4.27
C ILE A 165 -16.08 4.26 -5.56
N GLY A 166 -15.13 4.92 -6.21
CA GLY A 166 -15.37 5.59 -7.50
C GLY A 166 -15.86 4.59 -8.56
N GLY A 167 -15.24 3.41 -8.63
CA GLY A 167 -15.65 2.32 -9.50
C GLY A 167 -17.04 1.78 -9.15
N TRP A 168 -17.37 1.65 -7.86
CA TRP A 168 -18.70 1.25 -7.41
C TRP A 168 -19.79 2.25 -7.84
N VAL A 169 -19.54 3.55 -7.67
CA VAL A 169 -20.47 4.60 -8.12
C VAL A 169 -20.63 4.57 -9.65
N ALA A 170 -19.55 4.38 -10.39
CA ALA A 170 -19.57 4.31 -11.85
C ALA A 170 -20.31 3.07 -12.38
N ASN A 171 -20.36 1.98 -11.62
CA ASN A 171 -21.08 0.76 -11.99
C ASN A 171 -22.61 0.95 -12.06
N GLY A 172 -23.16 2.05 -11.52
CA GLY A 172 -24.59 2.39 -11.61
C GLY A 172 -25.49 1.59 -10.65
N SER A 173 -24.94 0.58 -9.97
CA SER A 173 -25.59 -0.28 -8.98
C SER A 173 -25.74 0.41 -7.61
N VAL A 174 -26.23 1.65 -7.59
CA VAL A 174 -26.46 2.40 -6.35
C VAL A 174 -27.96 2.31 -5.99
N PRO A 175 -28.36 1.38 -5.08
CA PRO A 175 -29.73 1.37 -4.57
C PRO A 175 -30.05 2.71 -3.90
N ILE A 176 -31.33 3.08 -3.80
CA ILE A 176 -31.77 4.40 -3.28
C ILE A 176 -31.21 4.67 -1.86
N ILE A 177 -31.04 3.63 -1.05
CA ILE A 177 -30.40 3.66 0.28
C ILE A 177 -28.86 3.88 0.18
N GLY A 178 -28.24 3.42 -0.91
CA GLY A 178 -26.82 3.59 -1.22
C GLY A 178 -26.41 5.03 -1.51
N LYS A 179 -27.32 5.92 -1.94
CA LYS A 179 -27.00 7.32 -2.25
C LYS A 179 -26.51 8.13 -1.04
N HIS A 180 -27.06 7.85 0.15
CA HIS A 180 -26.61 8.48 1.40
C HIS A 180 -25.38 7.76 1.98
N LEU A 181 -25.25 6.46 1.73
CA LEU A 181 -24.09 5.66 2.13
C LEU A 181 -22.78 6.18 1.48
N ILE A 182 -22.85 6.71 0.26
CA ILE A 182 -21.70 7.33 -0.44
C ILE A 182 -21.06 8.42 0.42
N TRP A 183 -21.87 9.32 0.98
CA TRP A 183 -21.36 10.42 1.81
C TRP A 183 -20.74 9.93 3.12
N LEU A 184 -21.28 8.86 3.71
CA LEU A 184 -20.67 8.21 4.87
C LEU A 184 -19.34 7.54 4.53
N LEU A 185 -19.26 6.82 3.40
CA LEU A 185 -18.05 6.12 2.98
C LEU A 185 -16.92 7.07 2.57
N PHE A 186 -17.26 8.19 1.91
CA PHE A 186 -16.31 9.27 1.65
C PHE A 186 -15.94 10.02 2.93
N GLY A 187 -16.91 10.32 3.78
CA GLY A 187 -16.69 10.95 5.09
C GLY A 187 -15.80 10.11 6.00
N ALA A 188 -15.86 8.78 5.89
CA ALA A 188 -15.00 7.85 6.60
C ALA A 188 -13.53 7.89 6.13
N VAL A 189 -13.18 8.60 5.07
CA VAL A 189 -11.77 8.83 4.70
C VAL A 189 -11.25 10.16 5.25
N PHE A 190 -12.16 11.11 5.51
CA PHE A 190 -11.84 12.46 5.96
C PHE A 190 -10.96 12.54 7.24
N PRO A 191 -11.25 11.81 8.35
CA PRO A 191 -10.42 11.89 9.54
C PRO A 191 -9.01 11.33 9.32
N TYR A 192 -8.87 10.37 8.40
CA TYR A 192 -7.57 9.82 8.01
C TYR A 192 -6.74 10.82 7.21
N CYS A 193 -7.32 11.46 6.19
CA CYS A 193 -6.64 12.53 5.43
C CYS A 193 -6.20 13.68 6.36
N ARG A 194 -7.01 14.03 7.36
CA ARG A 194 -6.66 15.05 8.35
C ARG A 194 -5.46 14.64 9.22
N GLN A 195 -5.40 13.38 9.67
CA GLN A 195 -4.24 12.88 10.44
C GLN A 195 -2.96 12.86 9.61
N LEU A 196 -3.05 12.51 8.32
CA LEU A 196 -1.88 12.50 7.43
C LEU A 196 -1.32 13.91 7.21
N LEU A 197 -2.19 14.89 6.98
CA LEU A 197 -1.80 16.30 6.79
C LEU A 197 -1.19 16.92 8.03
N LEU A 198 -1.69 16.59 9.22
CA LEU A 198 -1.13 17.07 10.49
C LEU A 198 0.24 16.45 10.79
N ALA A 199 0.48 15.20 10.38
CA ALA A 199 1.76 14.54 10.55
C ALA A 199 2.86 15.11 9.62
N GLU A 200 2.51 15.57 8.42
CA GLU A 200 3.44 16.26 7.52
C GLU A 200 3.83 17.66 7.99
N GLN A 201 3.00 18.34 8.77
CA GLN A 201 3.30 19.69 9.30
C GLN A 201 4.17 19.68 10.57
N SER A 202 4.41 18.51 11.16
CA SER A 202 5.21 18.34 12.39
C SER A 202 6.67 17.91 12.15
N VAL A 203 7.12 17.90 10.89
CA VAL A 203 8.50 17.62 10.45
C VAL A 203 9.09 18.90 9.87
#